data_AF-A0A5A7Z191-F1
#
_entry.id   AF-A0A5A7Z191-F1
#
_cell.length_a   1.000
_cell.length_b   1.000
_cell.length_c   1.000
_cell.angle_alpha   90.00
_cell.angle_beta   90.00
_cell.angle_gamma   90.00
#
_symmetry.space_group_name_H-M   'P 1'
#
loop_
_entity.id
_entity.type
_entity.pdbx_description
1 polymer ?
#
loop_
_entity_poly.entity_id
_entity_poly.type
_entity_poly.pdbx_seq_one_letter_code
_entity_poly.pdbx_strand_id
1 'polypeptide(L)' 'MRLTSIADLQCPSSRSRSPVDGDYRSYFEAAVARLHGERRYRVFADIERISGRFPTAKWRQPDGKTAEIT' A
#
# COMPACT_ATOMS: atom_id res chain seq x y z
N MET A 1 66.26 6.81 -1.88
CA MET A 1 65.09 7.70 -2.07
C MET A 1 63.91 6.82 -2.49
N ARG A 2 62.98 6.51 -1.59
CA ARG A 2 61.83 5.63 -1.89
C ARG A 2 60.59 6.47 -2.14
N LEU A 3 59.99 6.27 -3.31
CA LEU A 3 58.70 6.81 -3.73
C LEU A 3 57.59 6.25 -2.82
N THR A 4 56.82 7.10 -2.18
CA THR A 4 55.58 6.72 -1.49
C THR A 4 54.45 6.58 -2.52
N SER A 5 53.98 5.36 -2.70
CA SER A 5 52.84 4.97 -3.53
C SER A 5 51.55 5.65 -3.06
N ILE A 6 50.77 6.20 -3.99
CA ILE A 6 49.45 6.84 -3.78
C ILE A 6 48.30 5.81 -3.73
N ALA A 7 48.60 4.51 -3.80
CA ALA A 7 47.60 3.46 -3.80
C ALA A 7 47.23 3.02 -2.39
N ASP A 8 46.46 3.81 -1.65
CA ASP A 8 45.66 3.35 -0.49
C ASP A 8 44.55 4.36 -0.15
N LEU A 9 43.77 4.77 -1.15
CA LEU A 9 42.48 5.42 -0.92
C LEU A 9 41.36 4.56 -1.50
N GLN A 10 41.24 3.34 -0.97
CA GLN A 10 40.00 2.60 -1.06
C GLN A 10 38.99 3.29 -0.13
N CYS A 11 38.13 4.14 -0.69
CA CYS A 11 36.93 4.59 0.03
C CYS A 11 36.13 3.35 0.44
N PRO A 12 35.87 3.09 1.74
CA PRO A 12 34.88 2.09 2.10
C PRO A 12 33.51 2.66 1.72
N SER A 13 33.02 2.32 0.53
CA SER A 13 31.63 2.57 0.15
C SER A 13 30.70 1.60 0.87
N SER A 14 30.78 1.51 2.20
CA SER A 14 29.66 1.04 2.99
C SER A 14 28.77 2.25 3.22
N ARG A 15 27.89 2.54 2.24
CA ARG A 15 26.68 3.30 2.56
C ARG A 15 26.01 2.54 3.69
N SER A 16 26.14 3.04 4.91
CA SER A 16 25.40 2.56 6.06
C SER A 16 23.93 2.59 5.68
N ARG A 17 23.34 1.42 5.49
CA ARG A 17 21.89 1.26 5.40
C ARG A 17 21.31 1.94 6.64
N SER A 18 20.45 2.94 6.43
CA SER A 18 19.84 3.68 7.52
C SER A 18 19.07 2.72 8.45
N PRO A 19 18.96 2.98 9.77
CA PRO A 19 18.31 2.09 10.74
C PRO A 19 16.79 1.98 10.59
N VAL A 20 16.23 2.38 9.44
CA VAL A 20 14.83 2.14 9.09
C VAL A 20 14.72 0.88 8.22
N ASP A 21 15.38 -0.20 8.65
CA ASP A 21 15.02 -1.55 8.25
C ASP A 21 13.78 -2.02 9.03
N GLY A 22 12.80 -1.12 9.19
CA GLY A 22 11.49 -1.46 9.69
C GLY A 22 10.74 -2.16 8.57
N ASP A 23 10.27 -3.37 8.82
CA ASP A 23 9.38 -4.06 7.90
C ASP A 23 8.03 -3.33 7.87
N TYR A 24 7.93 -2.28 7.05
CA TYR A 24 6.72 -1.49 6.87
C TYR A 24 5.54 -2.35 6.44
N ARG A 25 5.79 -3.42 5.68
CA ARG A 25 4.75 -4.34 5.25
C ARG A 25 4.13 -5.03 6.47
N SER A 26 4.95 -5.58 7.37
CA SER A 26 4.45 -6.22 8.60
C SER A 26 3.61 -5.27 9.46
N TYR A 27 4.00 -4.00 9.53
CA TYR A 27 3.27 -2.98 10.28
C TYR A 27 1.87 -2.74 9.71
N PHE A 28 1.76 -2.58 8.38
CA PHE A 28 0.46 -2.38 7.72
C PHE A 28 -0.41 -3.63 7.79
N GLU A 29 0.16 -4.83 7.64
CA GLU A 29 -0.56 -6.10 7.76
C GLU A 29 -1.18 -6.25 9.16
N ALA A 30 -0.41 -5.96 10.22
CA ALA A 30 -0.90 -6.00 11.61
C ALA A 30 -2.02 -4.97 11.85
N ALA A 31 -1.87 -3.75 11.34
CA ALA A 31 -2.87 -2.70 11.46
C ALA A 31 -4.19 -3.07 10.75
N VAL A 32 -4.12 -3.65 9.54
CA VAL A 32 -5.29 -4.13 8.81
C VAL A 32 -5.96 -5.31 9.52
N ALA A 33 -5.17 -6.28 10.00
CA ALA A 33 -5.70 -7.42 10.76
C ALA A 33 -6.47 -6.98 12.01
N ARG A 34 -5.98 -5.95 12.70
CA ARG A 34 -6.68 -5.35 13.84
C ARG A 34 -8.04 -4.76 13.44
N LEU A 35 -8.14 -4.07 12.31
CA LEU A 35 -9.42 -3.53 11.81
C LEU A 35 -10.43 -4.65 11.51
N HIS A 36 -9.97 -5.78 10.96
CA HIS A 36 -10.80 -6.96 10.76
C HIS A 36 -11.26 -7.56 12.09
N GLY A 37 -10.37 -7.69 13.07
CA GLY A 37 -10.69 -8.20 14.42
C GLY A 37 -11.69 -7.32 15.17
N GLU A 38 -11.59 -5.99 15.01
CA GLU A 38 -12.54 -5.03 15.57
C GLU A 38 -13.87 -4.94 14.78
N ARG A 39 -14.03 -5.69 13.68
CA ARG A 39 -15.18 -5.61 12.74
C ARG A 39 -15.43 -4.19 12.19
N ARG A 40 -14.38 -3.38 12.13
CA ARG A 40 -14.40 -2.00 11.62
C ARG A 40 -13.85 -1.88 10.20
N TYR A 41 -13.36 -2.98 9.66
CA TYR A 41 -12.99 -3.05 8.25
C TYR A 41 -14.22 -2.86 7.37
N ARG A 42 -14.12 -1.96 6.38
CA ARG A 42 -15.22 -1.56 5.50
C ARG A 42 -14.93 -2.06 4.09
N VAL A 43 -15.94 -2.65 3.47
CA VAL A 43 -15.93 -3.01 2.05
C VAL A 43 -16.85 -2.02 1.34
N PHE A 44 -16.32 -1.33 0.34
CA PHE A 44 -17.11 -0.37 -0.43
C PHE A 44 -17.94 -1.10 -1.49
N ALA A 45 -19.20 -0.70 -1.63
CA ALA A 45 -20.03 -1.10 -2.74
C ALA A 45 -19.71 -0.22 -3.96
N ASP A 46 -19.49 -0.85 -5.12
CA ASP A 46 -19.27 -0.15 -6.37
C ASP A 46 -20.61 0.21 -7.01
N ILE A 47 -21.01 1.49 -6.95
CA ILE A 47 -22.31 1.95 -7.45
C ILE A 47 -22.15 3.10 -8.46
N GLU A 48 -22.97 3.05 -9.50
CA GLU A 48 -23.08 4.08 -10.53
C GLU A 48 -24.46 4.73 -10.43
N ARG A 49 -24.51 6.00 -10.04
CA ARG A 49 -25.77 6.75 -9.95
C ARG A 49 -26.29 7.09 -11.35
N ILE A 50 -27.61 7.00 -11.53
CA ILE A 50 -28.26 7.36 -12.79
C ILE A 50 -28.78 8.80 -12.72
N SER A 51 -28.30 9.67 -13.61
CA SER A 51 -28.76 11.06 -13.68
C SER A 51 -30.27 11.14 -13.96
N GLY A 52 -30.98 11.98 -13.20
CA GLY A 52 -32.44 12.14 -13.31
C GLY A 52 -33.28 11.00 -12.71
N ARG A 53 -32.66 9.94 -12.17
CA ARG A 53 -33.36 8.82 -11.52
C ARG A 53 -32.97 8.64 -10.05
N PHE A 54 -32.93 9.74 -9.28
CA PHE A 54 -32.74 9.63 -7.83
C PHE A 54 -33.96 8.94 -7.19
N PRO A 55 -33.79 7.97 -6.27
CA PRO A 55 -32.54 7.54 -5.63
C PRO A 55 -31.83 6.32 -6.29
N THR A 56 -32.36 5.80 -7.39
CA THR A 56 -31.86 4.58 -8.05
C THR A 56 -30.41 4.68 -8.54
N ALA A 57 -29.67 3.58 -8.38
CA ALA A 57 -28.30 3.40 -8.87
C ALA A 57 -28.08 1.99 -9.43
N LYS A 58 -27.05 1.81 -10.24
CA LYS A 58 -26.56 0.50 -10.68
C LYS A 58 -25.46 0.04 -9.74
N TRP A 59 -25.62 -1.11 -9.11
CA TRP A 59 -24.58 -1.76 -8.32
C TRP A 59 -23.80 -2.75 -9.20
N ARG A 60 -22.48 -2.59 -9.25
CA ARG A 60 -21.55 -3.52 -9.90
C ARG A 60 -21.11 -4.57 -8.89
N GLN A 61 -21.50 -5.80 -9.15
CA GLN A 61 -21.17 -6.94 -8.30
C GLN A 61 -19.74 -7.41 -8.59
N PRO A 62 -19.08 -8.06 -7.60
CA PRO A 62 -17.75 -8.64 -7.80
C PRO A 62 -17.69 -9.69 -8.92
N ASP A 63 -18.82 -10.32 -9.25
CA ASP A 63 -18.94 -11.32 -10.32
C ASP A 63 -19.11 -10.69 -11.73
N GLY A 64 -19.02 -9.36 -11.83
CA GLY A 64 -19.16 -8.60 -13.07
C GLY A 64 -20.62 -8.32 -13.47
N LYS A 65 -21.61 -8.83 -12.74
CA LYS A 65 -23.02 -8.51 -13.00
C LYS A 65 -23.36 -7.10 -12.52
N THR A 66 -24.38 -6.52 -13.15
CA THR A 66 -24.92 -5.22 -12.76
C THR A 66 -26.38 -5.40 -12.35
N ALA A 67 -26.77 -4.83 -11.21
CA ALA A 67 -28.14 -4.82 -10.71
C ALA A 67 -28.59 -3.39 -10.41
N GLU A 68 -29.86 -3.05 -10.62
CA GLU A 68 -30.40 -1.75 -10.16
C GLU A 68 -30.83 -1.86 -8.69
N ILE A 69 -30.43 -0.86 -7.90
CA ILE A 69 -30.72 -0.73 -6.46
C ILE A 69 -31.38 0.63 -6.21
N THR A 70 -32.21 0.73 -5.17
CA THR A 70 -32.92 1.97 -4.76
C THR A 70 -32.50 2.37 -3.36
#